data_AF-A0A8T4MDZ7-F1
#
_entry.id   AF-A0A8T4MDZ7-F1
#
_cell.length_a   1.000
_cell.length_b   1.000
_cell.length_c   1.000
_cell.angle_alpha   90.00
_cell.angle_beta   90.00
_cell.angle_gamma   90.00
#
_symmetry.space_group_name_H-M   'P 1'
#
loop_
_entity.id
_entity.type
_entity.pdbx_description
1 polymer ?
#
loop_
_entity_poly.entity_id
_entity_poly.type
_entity_poly.pdbx_seq_one_letter_code
_entity_poly.pdbx_strand_id
1 'polypeptide(L)'
;MEEAKDKIHITGKMIAVVFILLLLVVGTFGMFLLNASHDGPNSAAAQSSSTGDIPEKCRLPSGQDVNSWKEHLGHHAETQDCLKYFN
;
A
#
# COMPACT_ATOMS: atom_id res chain seq x y z
N MET A 1 27.99 38.58 -32.58
CA MET A 1 27.45 37.36 -31.95
C MET A 1 27.43 37.64 -30.47
N GLU A 2 26.31 38.18 -29.97
CA GLU A 2 26.16 38.56 -28.57
C GLU A 2 25.72 37.32 -27.79
N GLU A 3 26.64 36.80 -26.98
CA GLU A 3 26.37 35.76 -26.00
C GLU A 3 25.50 36.36 -24.90
N ALA A 4 24.17 36.18 -24.99
CA ALA A 4 23.24 36.51 -23.93
C ALA A 4 23.50 35.56 -22.75
N LYS A 5 24.38 35.99 -21.83
CA LYS A 5 24.62 35.31 -20.57
C LYS A 5 23.43 35.59 -19.65
N ASP A 6 22.39 34.77 -19.76
CA ASP A 6 21.22 34.80 -18.88
C ASP A 6 21.68 34.67 -17.41
N LYS A 7 21.72 35.80 -16.71
CA LYS A 7 21.92 35.84 -15.27
C LYS A 7 20.62 35.42 -14.62
N ILE A 8 20.51 34.13 -14.30
CA ILE A 8 19.44 33.60 -13.47
C ILE A 8 19.55 34.31 -12.11
N HIS A 9 18.62 35.22 -11.83
CA HIS A 9 18.50 35.88 -10.54
C HIS A 9 17.87 34.89 -9.55
N ILE A 10 18.73 34.05 -8.98
CA ILE A 10 18.35 33.06 -7.97
C ILE A 10 18.01 33.83 -6.69
N THR A 11 16.73 34.18 -6.55
CA THR A 11 16.18 34.74 -5.32
C THR A 11 16.11 33.62 -4.28
N GLY A 12 16.39 33.89 -3.00
CA GLY A 12 16.39 32.85 -1.95
C GLY A 12 15.09 32.02 -1.88
N LYS A 13 13.97 32.60 -2.33
CA LYS A 13 12.69 31.89 -2.51
C LYS A 13 12.76 30.76 -3.56
N MET A 14 13.47 30.96 -4.67
CA MET A 14 13.67 29.94 -5.71
C MET A 14 14.51 28.78 -5.18
N ILE A 15 15.53 29.06 -4.36
CA ILE A 15 16.34 28.03 -3.71
C ILE A 15 15.47 27.18 -2.80
N ALA A 16 14.64 27.81 -1.96
CA ALA A 16 13.73 27.10 -1.08
C ALA A 16 12.74 26.19 -1.85
N VAL A 17 12.17 26.69 -2.96
CA VAL A 17 11.27 25.90 -3.81
C VAL A 17 11.98 24.69 -4.43
N VAL A 18 13.21 24.88 -4.94
CA VAL A 18 14.01 23.78 -5.50
C VAL A 18 14.34 22.73 -4.44
N PHE A 19 14.72 23.13 -3.24
CA PHE A 19 14.97 22.21 -2.13
C PHE A 19 13.72 21.42 -1.73
N ILE A 20 12.56 22.08 -1.63
CA ILE A 20 11.29 21.41 -1.29
C ILE A 20 10.91 20.38 -2.35
N LEU A 21 11.05 20.72 -3.64
CA LEU A 21 10.81 19.79 -4.74
C LEU A 21 11.74 18.57 -4.68
N LEU A 22 13.02 18.79 -4.37
CA LEU A 22 14.01 17.72 -4.28
C LEU A 22 13.71 16.77 -3.10
N LEU A 23 13.29 17.32 -1.95
CA LEU A 23 12.85 16.53 -0.80
C LEU A 23 11.59 15.72 -1.09
N LEU A 24 10.63 16.28 -1.83
CA LEU A 24 9.42 15.56 -2.24
C LEU A 24 9.75 14.36 -3.14
N VAL A 25 10.66 14.53 -4.10
CA VAL A 25 11.07 13.43 -5.00
C VAL A 25 11.80 12.32 -4.22
N VAL A 26 12.72 12.67 -3.31
CA VAL A 26 13.42 11.66 -2.49
C VAL A 26 12.46 10.96 -1.52
N GLY A 27 11.53 11.70 -0.92
CA GLY A 27 10.52 11.17 -0.01
C GLY A 27 9.57 10.17 -0.68
N THR A 28 9.09 10.48 -1.89
CA THR A 28 8.20 9.59 -2.64
C THR A 28 8.92 8.33 -3.14
N PHE A 29 10.17 8.46 -3.59
CA PHE A 29 10.99 7.30 -3.98
C PHE A 29 11.32 6.38 -2.79
N GLY A 30 11.65 6.95 -1.62
CA GLY A 30 11.88 6.17 -0.41
C GLY A 30 10.64 5.42 0.07
N MET A 31 9.48 6.07 0.03
CA MET A 31 8.21 5.46 0.43
C MET A 31 7.75 4.36 -0.55
N PHE A 32 8.04 4.49 -1.85
CA PHE A 32 7.76 3.46 -2.85
C PHE A 32 8.54 2.16 -2.60
N LEU A 33 9.82 2.26 -2.23
CA LEU A 33 10.65 1.08 -1.90
C LEU A 33 10.28 0.44 -0.56
N LEU A 34 9.93 1.25 0.45
CA LEU A 34 9.52 0.76 1.76
C LEU A 34 8.13 0.09 1.73
N ASN A 35 7.23 0.53 0.85
CA ASN A 35 5.91 -0.08 0.68
C ASN A 35 5.96 -1.43 -0.07
N ALA A 36 7.06 -1.72 -0.78
CA ALA A 36 7.31 -3.03 -1.39
C ALA A 36 7.86 -4.07 -0.38
N SER A 37 8.15 -3.66 0.86
CA SER A 37 8.72 -4.53 1.90
C SER A 37 7.76 -4.81 3.07
N HIS A 38 6.48 -4.44 2.94
CA HIS A 38 5.44 -4.87 3.88
C HIS A 38 4.84 -6.23 3.47
N ASP A 39 5.68 -7.15 2.97
CA ASP A 39 5.42 -8.58 3.12
C ASP A 39 6.09 -9.01 4.43
N GLY A 40 5.50 -8.55 5.54
CA GLY A 40 5.80 -9.11 6.86
C GLY A 40 5.53 -10.63 6.84
N PRO A 41 6.26 -11.42 7.64
CA PRO A 41 6.21 -12.88 7.55
C PRO A 41 4.77 -13.34 7.63
N ASN A 42 4.34 -14.07 6.58
CA ASN A 42 3.12 -14.84 6.47
C ASN A 42 2.66 -15.30 7.86
N SER A 43 1.74 -14.53 8.42
CA SER A 43 0.91 -15.02 9.51
C SER A 43 -0.08 -15.95 8.83
N ALA A 44 0.38 -17.16 8.52
CA ALA A 44 -0.43 -18.36 8.54
C ALA A 44 -0.89 -18.60 10.00
N ALA A 45 -1.48 -17.58 10.61
CA ALA A 45 -2.21 -17.67 11.85
C ALA A 45 -3.57 -18.21 11.45
N ALA A 46 -3.60 -19.54 11.45
CA ALA A 46 -4.75 -20.40 11.70
C ALA A 46 -6.10 -19.71 11.54
N GLN A 47 -6.88 -20.14 10.54
CA GLN A 47 -8.31 -20.21 10.76
C GLN A 47 -8.51 -20.86 12.13
N SER A 48 -8.97 -20.07 13.10
CA SER A 48 -9.38 -20.57 14.40
C SER A 48 -10.25 -21.78 14.12
N SER A 49 -9.82 -22.93 14.66
CA SER A 49 -10.45 -24.24 14.52
C SER A 49 -11.87 -24.28 15.09
N SER A 50 -12.78 -23.47 14.52
CA SER A 50 -14.23 -23.65 14.59
C SER A 50 -14.69 -24.14 13.22
N THR A 51 -14.26 -25.35 12.88
CA THR A 51 -14.53 -26.01 11.60
C THR A 51 -16.01 -26.45 11.45
N GLY A 52 -16.93 -25.87 12.25
CA GLY A 52 -18.36 -26.19 12.24
C GLY A 52 -19.26 -25.12 11.63
N ASP A 53 -18.92 -23.82 11.72
CA ASP A 53 -19.92 -22.75 11.58
C ASP A 53 -19.68 -21.73 10.44
N ILE A 54 -18.63 -21.93 9.63
CA ILE A 54 -18.34 -21.04 8.49
C ILE A 54 -19.05 -21.57 7.23
N PRO A 55 -19.93 -20.78 6.59
CA PRO A 55 -20.56 -21.16 5.33
C PRO A 55 -19.50 -21.47 4.27
N GLU A 56 -19.78 -22.43 3.38
CA GLU A 56 -18.84 -22.82 2.31
C GLU A 56 -18.38 -21.61 1.48
N LYS A 57 -19.31 -20.69 1.18
CA LYS A 57 -19.02 -19.43 0.47
C LYS A 57 -18.02 -18.51 1.18
N CYS A 58 -17.85 -18.66 2.49
CA CYS A 58 -16.97 -17.83 3.32
C CYS A 58 -15.66 -18.53 3.65
N ARG A 59 -15.50 -19.80 3.28
CA ARG A 59 -14.36 -20.62 3.68
C ARG A 59 -13.11 -20.21 2.88
N LEU A 60 -12.01 -20.00 3.61
CA LEU A 60 -10.70 -19.74 3.00
C LEU A 60 -10.25 -20.96 2.16
N PRO A 61 -9.93 -20.77 0.87
CA PRO A 61 -9.33 -21.82 0.06
C PRO A 61 -7.95 -22.25 0.59
N SER A 62 -7.62 -23.53 0.42
CA SER A 62 -6.33 -24.07 0.88
C SER A 62 -5.17 -23.39 0.15
N GLY A 63 -4.20 -22.88 0.91
CA GLY A 63 -3.02 -22.19 0.37
C GLY A 63 -3.22 -20.72 0.02
N GLN A 64 -4.41 -20.15 0.28
CA GLN A 64 -4.66 -18.72 0.11
C GLN A 64 -4.41 -17.94 1.41
N ASP A 65 -3.87 -16.74 1.28
CA ASP A 65 -3.65 -15.83 2.41
C ASP A 65 -4.97 -15.26 2.95
N VAL A 66 -5.05 -15.11 4.28
CA VAL A 66 -6.24 -14.60 4.98
C VAL A 66 -6.53 -13.15 4.58
N ASN A 67 -5.52 -12.30 4.44
CA ASN A 67 -5.72 -10.89 4.10
C ASN A 67 -6.16 -10.74 2.65
N SER A 68 -5.53 -11.48 1.73
CA SER A 68 -5.95 -11.56 0.32
C SER A 68 -7.41 -12.04 0.20
N TRP A 69 -7.83 -13.02 1.00
CA TRP A 69 -9.20 -13.49 1.01
C TRP A 69 -10.18 -12.49 1.62
N LYS A 70 -9.80 -11.79 2.71
CA LYS A 70 -10.61 -10.70 3.29
C LYS A 70 -10.80 -9.55 2.29
N GLU A 71 -9.77 -9.19 1.54
CA GLU A 71 -9.86 -8.20 0.47
C GLU A 71 -10.83 -8.66 -0.62
N HIS A 72 -10.66 -9.89 -1.12
CA HIS A 72 -11.56 -10.49 -2.10
C HIS A 72 -13.03 -10.48 -1.62
N LEU A 73 -13.30 -10.95 -0.39
CA LEU A 73 -14.65 -10.95 0.17
C LEU A 73 -15.23 -9.53 0.36
N GLY A 74 -14.38 -8.52 0.59
CA GLY A 74 -14.78 -7.14 0.81
C GLY A 74 -15.18 -6.37 -0.45
N HIS A 75 -14.72 -6.82 -1.63
CA HIS A 75 -15.08 -6.23 -2.93
C HIS A 75 -16.45 -6.67 -3.46
N HIS A 76 -17.06 -7.67 -2.81
CA HIS A 76 -18.29 -8.32 -3.24
C HIS A 76 -19.37 -8.12 -2.16
N ALA A 77 -20.44 -7.40 -2.48
CA ALA A 77 -21.51 -7.05 -1.53
C ALA A 77 -22.18 -8.30 -0.93
N GLU A 78 -22.23 -9.39 -1.70
CA GLU A 78 -22.77 -10.69 -1.36
C GLU A 78 -21.90 -11.52 -0.40
N THR A 79 -20.61 -11.17 -0.26
CA THR A 79 -19.66 -11.86 0.63
C THR A 79 -19.11 -10.95 1.73
N GLN A 80 -19.56 -9.69 1.83
CA GLN A 80 -19.21 -8.83 2.95
C GLN A 80 -19.62 -9.44 4.30
N ASP A 81 -20.71 -10.22 4.32
CA ASP A 81 -21.15 -10.96 5.51
C ASP A 81 -20.15 -12.03 5.96
N CYS A 82 -19.27 -12.49 5.08
CA CYS A 82 -18.21 -13.44 5.41
C CYS A 82 -17.06 -12.80 6.21
N LEU A 83 -16.88 -11.47 6.13
CA LEU A 83 -15.81 -10.77 6.86
C LEU A 83 -15.91 -10.93 8.38
N LYS A 84 -17.12 -11.18 8.90
CA LYS A 84 -17.37 -11.42 10.33
C LYS A 84 -16.63 -12.66 10.89
N TYR A 85 -16.26 -13.60 10.03
CA TYR A 85 -15.54 -14.81 10.42
C TYR A 85 -14.01 -14.63 10.45
N PHE A 86 -13.52 -13.47 10.01
CA PHE A 86 -12.10 -13.17 9.90
C PHE A 86 -11.67 -11.98 10.76
N ASN A 87 -12.54 -11.52 11.67
CA ASN A 87 -12.32 -10.37 12.56
C ASN A 87 -12.11 -10.82 14.01
#